data_AF-A0A4R8XAS6-F1
#
_entry.id   AF-A0A4R8XAS6-F1
#
_cell.length_a   1.000
_cell.length_b   1.000
_cell.length_c   1.000
_cell.angle_alpha   90.00
_cell.angle_beta   90.00
_cell.angle_gamma   90.00
#
_symmetry.space_group_name_H-M   'P 1'
#
loop_
_entity.id
_entity.type
_entity.pdbx_description
1 polymer ?
#
loop_
_entity_poly.entity_id
_entity_poly.type
_entity_poly.pdbx_seq_one_letter_code
_entity_poly.pdbx_strand_id
1 'polypeptide(L)'
;MTTDLNDSFNSAHDANAWSDRYGDPFSEERVAATAARVTQTGILEKLAAWSAEDNQATGRAGRPLVSERAILVGLLLLASEHRALWISSLAEVFQYRLTPKSRALLGLPTATNGIAGDYSRPERWLSHTKNAFHRMLALMDPFPHDRSRALTSTEVQAALDGHDSIREGKMKTRLDEFTNGFLQMAFMQQPLDLRRPTSRIDISVGHIFIESPTTTGFSRKTLAAKVAAETGADPRTLQRGPTDVFAGWDFREWKKGDNAFAWGWMANIAVRVDSECTALRRFPTLAVSATLSMPNVAIAQETVSLMRAALDTGLEPGIVDADRPYLATAPAELIHESAFNLGFIPATNYRVDQPVESLGQRPAFDYESPEWEAFHGHAQTSVEQFHAAVQNPGRESIGESSRRAVYGFAAAQVFVTILLTNYNLRTIAAFLHKD
;
A
#
# COMPACT_ATOMS: atom_id res chain seq x y z
N MET A 1 -32.96 -33.78 6.44
CA MET A 1 -33.96 -32.86 5.89
C MET A 1 -33.24 -31.57 5.56
N THR A 2 -32.89 -31.45 4.29
CA THR A 2 -32.09 -30.40 3.66
C THR A 2 -33.03 -29.30 3.18
N THR A 3 -33.05 -28.17 3.88
CA THR A 3 -33.56 -26.92 3.32
C THR A 3 -32.46 -26.33 2.46
N ASP A 4 -32.75 -26.15 1.16
CA ASP A 4 -31.88 -25.43 0.24
C ASP A 4 -31.61 -24.03 0.78
N LEU A 5 -30.33 -23.73 1.05
CA LEU A 5 -29.86 -22.44 1.60
C LEU A 5 -30.04 -21.25 0.63
N ASN A 6 -30.57 -21.49 -0.57
CA ASN A 6 -30.96 -20.44 -1.51
C ASN A 6 -32.43 -20.02 -1.37
N ASP A 7 -33.29 -20.80 -0.69
CA ASP A 7 -34.70 -20.45 -0.45
C ASP A 7 -34.95 -19.73 0.88
N SER A 8 -33.90 -19.53 1.70
CA SER A 8 -34.01 -18.90 3.03
C SER A 8 -34.03 -17.36 3.04
N PHE A 9 -34.21 -16.70 1.90
CA PHE A 9 -34.40 -15.24 1.83
C PHE A 9 -35.86 -14.79 2.06
N ASN A 10 -36.73 -15.63 2.62
CA ASN A 10 -38.17 -15.38 2.70
C ASN A 10 -38.71 -14.92 4.06
N SER A 11 -37.85 -14.62 5.04
CA SER A 11 -38.28 -13.96 6.28
C SER A 11 -37.40 -12.74 6.60
N ALA A 12 -38.04 -11.60 6.91
CA ALA A 12 -37.34 -10.39 7.32
C ALA A 12 -36.49 -10.58 8.60
N HIS A 13 -36.81 -11.60 9.40
CA HIS A 13 -36.07 -11.92 10.62
C HIS A 13 -34.72 -12.61 10.31
N ASP A 14 -34.68 -13.50 9.32
CA ASP A 14 -33.45 -14.19 8.90
C ASP A 14 -32.52 -13.28 8.11
N ALA A 15 -33.09 -12.35 7.31
CA ALA A 15 -32.32 -11.32 6.61
C ALA A 15 -31.60 -10.37 7.59
N ASN A 16 -32.28 -9.97 8.68
CA ASN A 16 -31.68 -9.11 9.72
C ASN A 16 -30.56 -9.84 10.49
N ALA A 17 -30.78 -11.09 10.93
CA ALA A 17 -29.75 -11.87 11.62
C ALA A 17 -28.52 -12.17 10.74
N TRP A 18 -28.72 -12.26 9.42
CA TRP A 18 -27.64 -12.46 8.45
C TRP A 18 -26.85 -11.18 8.17
N SER A 19 -27.55 -10.05 8.01
CA SER A 19 -26.93 -8.73 7.87
C SER A 19 -26.15 -8.34 9.12
N ASP A 20 -26.69 -8.61 10.31
CA ASP A 20 -26.01 -8.37 11.59
C ASP A 20 -24.71 -9.18 11.72
N ARG A 21 -24.67 -10.40 11.16
CA ARG A 21 -23.51 -11.29 11.28
C ARG A 21 -22.44 -11.07 10.22
N TYR A 22 -22.83 -10.85 8.97
CA TYR A 22 -21.90 -10.81 7.83
C TYR A 22 -21.89 -9.45 7.11
N GLY A 23 -22.87 -8.59 7.35
CA GLY A 23 -23.12 -7.38 6.58
C GLY A 23 -23.91 -7.65 5.31
N ASP A 24 -24.50 -6.59 4.76
CA ASP A 24 -25.32 -6.70 3.55
C ASP A 24 -24.54 -7.23 2.34
N PRO A 25 -25.19 -7.94 1.40
CA PRO A 25 -24.57 -8.34 0.15
C PRO A 25 -24.17 -7.11 -0.66
N PHE A 26 -23.04 -7.20 -1.36
CA PHE A 26 -22.67 -6.15 -2.32
C PHE A 26 -23.57 -6.22 -3.56
N SER A 27 -24.04 -5.05 -4.02
CA SER A 27 -24.79 -4.96 -5.27
C SER A 27 -23.91 -5.38 -6.46
N GLU A 28 -24.52 -6.00 -7.46
CA GLU A 28 -23.82 -6.48 -8.66
C GLU A 28 -23.11 -5.33 -9.39
N GLU A 29 -23.73 -4.15 -9.42
CA GLU A 29 -23.18 -2.93 -10.00
C GLU A 29 -21.90 -2.49 -9.28
N ARG A 30 -21.87 -2.54 -7.94
CA ARG A 30 -20.70 -2.18 -7.14
C ARG A 30 -19.56 -3.18 -7.34
N VAL A 31 -19.87 -4.47 -7.43
CA VAL A 31 -18.87 -5.52 -7.73
C VAL A 31 -18.33 -5.34 -9.15
N ALA A 32 -19.20 -5.09 -10.13
CA ALA A 32 -18.81 -4.86 -11.53
C ALA A 32 -17.93 -3.62 -11.70
N ALA A 33 -18.31 -2.49 -11.10
CA ALA A 33 -17.52 -1.26 -11.12
C ALA A 33 -16.14 -1.47 -10.46
N THR A 34 -16.08 -2.19 -9.34
CA THR A 34 -14.81 -2.50 -8.66
C THR A 34 -13.95 -3.44 -9.51
N ALA A 35 -14.55 -4.45 -10.15
CA ALA A 35 -13.85 -5.36 -11.06
C ALA A 35 -13.31 -4.64 -12.31
N ALA A 36 -14.05 -3.67 -12.85
CA ALA A 36 -13.60 -2.83 -13.95
C ALA A 36 -12.39 -1.99 -13.53
N ARG A 37 -12.43 -1.36 -12.35
CA ARG A 37 -11.29 -0.61 -11.79
C ARG A 37 -10.05 -1.47 -11.62
N VAL A 38 -10.17 -2.68 -11.07
CA VAL A 38 -9.04 -3.62 -10.97
C VAL A 38 -8.48 -4.00 -12.34
N THR A 39 -9.33 -4.08 -13.38
CA THR A 39 -8.88 -4.36 -14.75
C THR A 39 -8.14 -3.15 -15.34
N GLN A 40 -8.60 -1.93 -15.06
CA GLN A 40 -7.99 -0.68 -15.54
C GLN A 40 -6.59 -0.41 -14.97
N THR A 41 -6.18 -1.08 -13.89
CA THR A 41 -4.81 -0.95 -13.36
C THR A 41 -3.77 -1.64 -14.24
N GLY A 42 -4.17 -2.58 -15.11
CA GLY A 42 -3.26 -3.42 -15.88
C GLY A 42 -2.45 -4.42 -15.04
N ILE A 43 -2.74 -4.53 -13.74
CA ILE A 43 -1.92 -5.33 -12.82
C ILE A 43 -2.16 -6.84 -12.96
N LEU A 44 -3.33 -7.24 -13.47
CA LEU A 44 -3.66 -8.65 -13.65
C LEU A 44 -2.78 -9.27 -14.75
N GLU A 45 -2.54 -8.52 -15.83
CA GLU A 45 -1.65 -8.89 -16.92
C GLU A 45 -0.20 -8.98 -16.43
N LYS A 46 0.23 -8.03 -15.58
CA LYS A 46 1.55 -8.03 -14.94
C LYS A 46 1.73 -9.24 -14.01
N LEU A 47 0.77 -9.53 -13.13
CA LEU A 47 0.81 -10.70 -12.24
C LEU A 47 0.87 -12.00 -13.03
N ALA A 48 0.12 -12.11 -14.13
CA ALA A 48 0.17 -13.27 -15.02
C ALA A 48 1.54 -13.39 -15.71
N ALA A 49 2.12 -12.29 -16.18
CA ALA A 49 3.45 -12.26 -16.79
C ALA A 49 4.55 -12.64 -15.80
N TRP A 50 4.52 -12.08 -14.59
CA TRP A 50 5.47 -12.41 -13.51
C TRP A 50 5.37 -13.86 -13.07
N SER A 51 4.15 -14.39 -12.97
CA SER A 51 3.92 -15.81 -12.69
C SER A 51 4.48 -16.70 -13.80
N ALA A 52 4.29 -16.34 -15.07
CA ALA A 52 4.83 -17.08 -16.20
C ALA A 52 6.37 -17.01 -16.27
N GLU A 53 6.96 -15.87 -15.93
CA GLU A 53 8.40 -15.66 -15.82
C GLU A 53 9.02 -16.54 -14.73
N ASP A 54 8.40 -16.59 -13.56
CA ASP A 54 8.95 -17.29 -12.39
C ASP A 54 8.64 -18.80 -12.39
N ASN A 55 7.55 -19.25 -13.04
CA ASN A 55 7.10 -20.66 -13.05
C ASN A 55 7.57 -21.47 -14.28
N GLN A 56 8.55 -21.02 -15.06
CA GLN A 56 9.03 -21.77 -16.25
C GLN A 56 9.57 -23.18 -15.94
N ALA A 57 9.67 -23.60 -14.67
CA ALA A 57 10.25 -24.86 -14.23
C ALA A 57 9.28 -25.89 -13.60
N THR A 58 8.00 -25.59 -13.37
CA THR A 58 7.11 -26.51 -12.62
C THR A 58 5.78 -26.78 -13.35
N GLY A 59 5.42 -28.07 -13.44
CA GLY A 59 4.31 -28.58 -14.26
C GLY A 59 2.91 -28.09 -13.88
N ARG A 60 1.90 -28.53 -14.66
CA ARG A 60 0.48 -28.14 -14.56
C ARG A 60 -0.07 -28.22 -13.13
N ALA A 61 -0.04 -27.11 -12.40
CA ALA A 61 -0.87 -26.91 -11.21
C ALA A 61 -2.32 -26.66 -11.65
N GLY A 62 -3.29 -27.29 -10.97
CA GLY A 62 -4.72 -27.05 -11.21
C GLY A 62 -5.10 -25.59 -10.96
N ARG A 63 -6.18 -25.12 -11.62
CA ARG A 63 -6.67 -23.74 -11.46
C ARG A 63 -7.09 -23.51 -10.00
N PRO A 64 -6.53 -22.51 -9.29
CA PRO A 64 -6.90 -22.24 -7.91
C PRO A 64 -8.34 -21.74 -7.81
N LEU A 65 -8.98 -22.03 -6.68
CA LEU A 65 -10.38 -21.66 -6.41
C LEU A 65 -10.60 -20.13 -6.42
N VAL A 66 -9.68 -19.42 -5.77
CA VAL A 66 -9.70 -17.97 -5.62
C VAL A 66 -8.57 -17.40 -6.45
N SER A 67 -8.92 -16.54 -7.40
CA SER A 67 -8.01 -15.84 -8.30
C SER A 67 -7.48 -14.55 -7.69
N GLU A 68 -6.37 -14.04 -8.24
CA GLU A 68 -5.79 -12.75 -7.88
C GLU A 68 -6.80 -11.61 -8.14
N ARG A 69 -7.59 -11.72 -9.22
CA ARG A 69 -8.71 -10.80 -9.51
C ARG A 69 -9.72 -10.77 -8.36
N ALA A 70 -10.16 -11.93 -7.87
CA ALA A 70 -11.12 -12.00 -6.79
C ALA A 70 -10.56 -11.35 -5.50
N ILE A 71 -9.29 -11.62 -5.17
CA ILE A 71 -8.59 -11.01 -4.03
C ILE A 71 -8.62 -9.48 -4.12
N LEU A 72 -8.15 -8.91 -5.23
CA LEU A 72 -8.06 -7.45 -5.39
C LEU A 72 -9.43 -6.77 -5.37
N VAL A 73 -10.44 -7.37 -6.02
CA VAL A 73 -11.81 -6.85 -5.98
C VAL A 73 -12.37 -6.90 -4.56
N GLY A 74 -12.24 -8.03 -3.87
CA GLY A 74 -12.76 -8.16 -2.51
C GLY A 74 -12.08 -7.23 -1.50
N LEU A 75 -10.77 -6.99 -1.64
CA LEU A 75 -10.04 -6.03 -0.80
C LEU A 75 -10.54 -4.59 -1.02
N LEU A 76 -10.77 -4.16 -2.27
CA LEU A 76 -11.36 -2.84 -2.54
C LEU A 76 -12.79 -2.72 -2.02
N LEU A 77 -13.60 -3.79 -2.12
CA LEU A 77 -14.95 -3.82 -1.56
C LEU A 77 -14.92 -3.63 -0.04
N LEU A 78 -14.06 -4.36 0.68
CA LEU A 78 -13.87 -4.18 2.14
C LEU A 78 -13.38 -2.78 2.50
N ALA A 79 -12.41 -2.24 1.76
CA ALA A 79 -11.88 -0.90 1.99
C ALA A 79 -12.96 0.17 1.85
N SER A 80 -13.85 0.02 0.87
CA SER A 80 -14.97 0.95 0.62
C SER A 80 -16.07 0.92 1.68
N GLU A 81 -16.02 -0.04 2.61
CA GLU A 81 -16.87 -0.06 3.82
C GLU A 81 -16.11 0.40 5.08
N HIS A 82 -14.86 0.86 4.92
CA HIS A 82 -13.99 1.21 6.04
C HIS A 82 -13.85 0.07 7.05
N ARG A 83 -13.83 -1.18 6.57
CA ARG A 83 -13.58 -2.38 7.38
C ARG A 83 -12.10 -2.77 7.36
N ALA A 84 -11.67 -3.54 8.35
CA ALA A 84 -10.32 -4.12 8.34
C ALA A 84 -10.15 -5.10 7.18
N LEU A 85 -8.97 -5.13 6.56
CA LEU A 85 -8.67 -5.94 5.36
C LEU A 85 -8.22 -7.36 5.74
N TRP A 86 -8.87 -7.96 6.74
CA TRP A 86 -8.51 -9.29 7.21
C TRP A 86 -8.85 -10.36 6.18
N ILE A 87 -7.99 -11.37 6.08
CA ILE A 87 -8.19 -12.52 5.18
C ILE A 87 -9.47 -13.29 5.53
N SER A 88 -9.85 -13.34 6.81
CA SER A 88 -11.13 -13.90 7.27
C SER A 88 -12.31 -13.09 6.73
N SER A 89 -12.30 -11.77 6.87
CA SER A 89 -13.33 -10.88 6.33
C SER A 89 -13.44 -11.03 4.81
N LEU A 90 -12.31 -11.16 4.10
CA LEU A 90 -12.28 -11.37 2.65
C LEU A 90 -12.91 -12.73 2.26
N ALA A 91 -12.63 -13.78 3.02
CA ALA A 91 -13.26 -15.08 2.82
C ALA A 91 -14.78 -15.03 3.06
N GLU A 92 -15.23 -14.29 4.08
CA GLU A 92 -16.66 -14.06 4.34
C GLU A 92 -17.33 -13.28 3.20
N VAL A 93 -16.65 -12.29 2.61
CA VAL A 93 -17.16 -11.60 1.42
C VAL A 93 -17.44 -12.61 0.30
N PHE A 94 -16.47 -13.47 -0.02
CA PHE A 94 -16.64 -14.44 -1.11
C PHE A 94 -17.70 -15.49 -0.82
N GLN A 95 -17.78 -15.95 0.43
CA GLN A 95 -18.69 -17.01 0.82
C GLN A 95 -20.14 -16.53 1.00
N TYR A 96 -20.34 -15.31 1.50
CA TYR A 96 -21.66 -14.86 1.93
C TYR A 96 -22.12 -13.60 1.20
N ARG A 97 -21.25 -12.63 0.96
CA ARG A 97 -21.66 -11.27 0.56
C ARG A 97 -21.67 -10.99 -0.94
N LEU A 98 -21.47 -12.02 -1.76
CA LEU A 98 -21.55 -11.93 -3.22
C LEU A 98 -22.73 -12.74 -3.76
N THR A 99 -23.53 -12.11 -4.63
CA THR A 99 -24.56 -12.80 -5.41
C THR A 99 -23.93 -13.86 -6.34
N PRO A 100 -24.69 -14.87 -6.80
CA PRO A 100 -24.18 -15.86 -7.76
C PRO A 100 -23.58 -15.24 -9.02
N LYS A 101 -24.20 -14.17 -9.55
CA LYS A 101 -23.67 -13.45 -10.73
C LYS A 101 -22.35 -12.74 -10.42
N SER A 102 -22.24 -12.11 -9.26
CA SER A 102 -20.99 -11.50 -8.79
C SER A 102 -19.88 -12.54 -8.61
N ARG A 103 -20.20 -13.74 -8.12
CA ARG A 103 -19.22 -14.85 -8.05
C ARG A 103 -18.78 -15.30 -9.44
N ALA A 104 -19.72 -15.50 -10.35
CA ALA A 104 -19.43 -15.88 -11.72
C ALA A 104 -18.53 -14.83 -12.41
N LEU A 105 -18.80 -13.54 -12.21
CA LEU A 105 -17.98 -12.44 -12.72
C LEU A 105 -16.52 -12.52 -12.23
N LEU A 106 -16.31 -12.92 -10.97
CA LEU A 106 -14.98 -13.06 -10.37
C LEU A 106 -14.34 -14.44 -10.60
N GLY A 107 -15.03 -15.34 -11.31
CA GLY A 107 -14.58 -16.71 -11.53
C GLY A 107 -14.57 -17.56 -10.25
N LEU A 108 -15.37 -17.19 -9.26
CA LEU A 108 -15.57 -17.95 -8.02
C LEU A 108 -16.67 -19.00 -8.22
N PRO A 109 -16.61 -20.13 -7.50
CA PRO A 109 -17.66 -21.14 -7.55
C PRO A 109 -19.04 -20.59 -7.18
N THR A 110 -20.04 -20.96 -7.97
CA THR A 110 -21.46 -20.75 -7.67
C THR A 110 -22.06 -22.02 -7.08
N ALA A 111 -22.99 -21.89 -6.13
CA ALA A 111 -23.61 -23.02 -5.45
C ALA A 111 -24.51 -23.90 -6.35
N THR A 112 -24.58 -23.64 -7.66
CA THR A 112 -25.51 -24.27 -8.60
C THR A 112 -25.12 -25.68 -9.06
N ASN A 113 -23.92 -26.18 -8.75
CA ASN A 113 -23.49 -27.49 -9.22
C ASN A 113 -23.39 -28.51 -8.08
N GLY A 114 -24.52 -29.04 -7.60
CA GLY A 114 -24.69 -30.39 -7.03
C GLY A 114 -23.75 -30.89 -5.91
N ILE A 115 -22.80 -30.10 -5.44
CA ILE A 115 -21.80 -30.45 -4.42
C ILE A 115 -22.05 -29.51 -3.24
N ALA A 116 -23.24 -29.62 -2.65
CA ALA A 116 -23.68 -28.83 -1.50
C ALA A 116 -22.78 -29.03 -0.24
N GLY A 117 -21.96 -30.09 -0.22
CA GLY A 117 -21.09 -30.42 0.91
C GLY A 117 -19.73 -29.70 0.96
N ASP A 118 -19.26 -29.13 -0.15
CA ASP A 118 -17.85 -28.71 -0.28
C ASP A 118 -17.64 -27.19 -0.16
N TYR A 119 -18.64 -26.39 -0.58
CA TYR A 119 -18.62 -24.93 -0.54
C TYR A 119 -19.27 -24.32 0.71
N SER A 120 -19.84 -25.16 1.58
CA SER A 120 -20.48 -24.74 2.84
C SER A 120 -19.49 -24.56 3.99
N ARG A 121 -18.25 -25.06 3.86
CA ARG A 121 -17.24 -25.05 4.92
C ARG A 121 -16.46 -23.73 4.95
N PRO A 122 -16.63 -22.89 5.99
CA PRO A 122 -15.93 -21.60 6.08
C PRO A 122 -14.40 -21.73 6.08
N GLU A 123 -13.88 -22.83 6.63
CA GLU A 123 -12.44 -23.07 6.75
C GLU A 123 -11.77 -23.21 5.38
N ARG A 124 -12.50 -23.71 4.37
CA ARG A 124 -12.00 -23.84 3.00
C ARG A 124 -11.92 -22.50 2.32
N TRP A 125 -12.94 -21.65 2.44
CA TRP A 125 -12.90 -20.29 1.91
C TRP A 125 -11.76 -19.49 2.53
N LEU A 126 -11.56 -19.61 3.85
CA LEU A 126 -10.43 -19.00 4.53
C LEU A 126 -9.08 -19.50 3.97
N SER A 127 -8.92 -20.82 3.86
CA SER A 127 -7.67 -21.44 3.39
C SER A 127 -7.36 -21.07 1.93
N HIS A 128 -8.35 -21.14 1.04
CA HIS A 128 -8.16 -20.77 -0.37
C HIS A 128 -7.90 -19.28 -0.56
N THR A 129 -8.56 -18.42 0.22
CA THR A 129 -8.33 -16.97 0.21
C THR A 129 -6.93 -16.64 0.72
N LYS A 130 -6.52 -17.23 1.85
CA LYS A 130 -5.16 -17.11 2.39
C LYS A 130 -4.11 -17.54 1.37
N ASN A 131 -4.28 -18.72 0.79
CA ASN A 131 -3.35 -19.25 -0.20
C ASN A 131 -3.30 -18.36 -1.46
N ALA A 132 -4.43 -17.84 -1.92
CA ALA A 132 -4.46 -16.93 -3.07
C ALA A 132 -3.75 -15.59 -2.78
N PHE A 133 -3.98 -15.01 -1.61
CA PHE A 133 -3.27 -13.81 -1.20
C PHE A 133 -1.75 -14.05 -1.14
N HIS A 134 -1.29 -15.12 -0.50
CA HIS A 134 0.14 -15.42 -0.41
C HIS A 134 0.78 -15.79 -1.76
N ARG A 135 0.06 -16.46 -2.66
CA ARG A 135 0.54 -16.69 -4.04
C ARG A 135 0.77 -15.37 -4.77
N MET A 136 -0.15 -14.42 -4.64
CA MET A 136 0.00 -13.08 -5.21
C MET A 136 1.22 -12.36 -4.61
N LEU A 137 1.38 -12.40 -3.27
CA LEU A 137 2.53 -11.78 -2.60
C LEU A 137 3.87 -12.39 -3.05
N ALA A 138 3.94 -13.71 -3.26
CA ALA A 138 5.18 -14.40 -3.63
C ALA A 138 5.80 -13.87 -4.94
N LEU A 139 4.98 -13.30 -5.83
CA LEU A 139 5.41 -12.70 -7.11
C LEU A 139 6.10 -11.34 -6.94
N MET A 140 6.02 -10.74 -5.75
CA MET A 140 6.45 -9.36 -5.49
C MET A 140 6.98 -9.13 -4.07
N ASP A 141 7.26 -10.18 -3.28
CA ASP A 141 7.87 -10.04 -1.95
C ASP A 141 9.39 -9.90 -2.04
N PRO A 142 9.96 -8.71 -1.74
CA PRO A 142 11.40 -8.50 -1.74
C PRO A 142 12.12 -9.22 -0.61
N PHE A 143 11.41 -9.58 0.47
CA PHE A 143 12.02 -10.10 1.68
C PHE A 143 11.41 -11.43 2.15
N PRO A 144 11.36 -12.47 1.29
CA PRO A 144 10.69 -13.72 1.66
C PRO A 144 11.41 -14.42 2.80
N HIS A 145 10.69 -14.73 3.87
CA HIS A 145 11.14 -15.60 4.96
C HIS A 145 9.93 -16.23 5.65
N ASP A 146 10.19 -17.25 6.48
CA ASP A 146 9.16 -17.85 7.33
C ASP A 146 8.69 -16.83 8.39
N ARG A 147 7.38 -16.59 8.39
CA ARG A 147 6.69 -15.65 9.29
C ARG A 147 5.62 -16.36 10.12
N SER A 148 5.67 -17.69 10.21
CA SER A 148 4.72 -18.49 10.97
C SER A 148 4.87 -18.34 12.49
N ARG A 149 6.05 -17.89 12.94
CA ARG A 149 6.39 -17.68 14.35
C ARG A 149 7.42 -16.58 14.52
N ALA A 150 7.53 -16.08 15.74
CA ALA A 150 8.61 -15.18 16.13
C ALA A 150 9.98 -15.89 16.10
N LEU A 151 11.01 -15.16 15.68
CA LEU A 151 12.36 -15.68 15.45
C LEU A 151 13.29 -15.42 16.64
N THR A 152 14.27 -16.28 16.90
CA THR A 152 15.37 -15.96 17.82
C THR A 152 16.37 -14.99 17.18
N SER A 153 17.31 -14.45 17.94
CA SER A 153 18.36 -13.56 17.43
C SER A 153 19.23 -14.26 16.37
N THR A 154 19.53 -15.54 16.57
CA THR A 154 20.27 -16.38 15.61
C THR A 154 19.49 -16.57 14.31
N GLU A 155 18.18 -16.80 14.40
CA GLU A 155 17.31 -16.92 13.23
C GLU A 155 17.14 -15.58 12.50
N VAL A 156 17.05 -14.46 13.24
CA VAL A 156 17.06 -13.10 12.68
C VAL A 156 18.35 -12.84 11.92
N GLN A 157 19.51 -13.16 12.50
CA GLN A 157 20.80 -13.00 11.84
C GLN A 157 20.88 -13.85 10.56
N ALA A 158 20.45 -15.11 10.63
CA ALA A 158 20.41 -16.00 9.46
C ALA A 158 19.49 -15.45 8.34
N ALA A 159 18.35 -14.84 8.69
CA ALA A 159 17.46 -14.20 7.72
C ALA A 159 18.09 -12.95 7.08
N LEU A 160 18.86 -12.17 7.84
CA LEU A 160 19.61 -11.03 7.31
C LEU A 160 20.78 -11.47 6.41
N ASP A 161 21.50 -12.51 6.80
CA ASP A 161 22.65 -13.02 6.04
C ASP A 161 22.21 -13.73 4.74
N GLY A 162 21.04 -14.36 4.76
CA GLY A 162 20.42 -15.00 3.59
C GLY A 162 19.69 -14.04 2.64
N HIS A 163 19.80 -12.73 2.86
CA HIS A 163 19.13 -11.73 2.06
C HIS A 163 19.70 -11.63 0.63
N ASP A 164 18.83 -11.76 -0.37
CA ASP A 164 19.16 -11.66 -1.80
C ASP A 164 18.79 -10.27 -2.33
N SER A 165 19.80 -9.42 -2.55
CA SER A 165 19.62 -8.05 -3.03
C SER A 165 19.19 -7.95 -4.50
N ILE A 166 19.52 -8.95 -5.33
CA ILE A 166 19.07 -9.00 -6.73
C ILE A 166 17.57 -9.26 -6.75
N ARG A 167 17.13 -10.23 -5.94
CA ARG A 167 15.71 -10.50 -5.75
C ARG A 167 14.99 -9.29 -5.15
N GLU A 168 15.56 -8.66 -4.12
CA GLU A 168 14.99 -7.46 -3.49
C GLU A 168 14.67 -6.42 -4.56
N GLY A 169 15.65 -6.03 -5.38
CA GLY A 169 15.46 -5.05 -6.44
C GLY A 169 14.33 -5.44 -7.41
N LYS A 170 14.37 -6.66 -7.95
CA LYS A 170 13.34 -7.15 -8.89
C LYS A 170 11.94 -7.13 -8.28
N MET A 171 11.78 -7.67 -7.07
CA MET A 171 10.48 -7.82 -6.43
C MET A 171 9.95 -6.48 -5.92
N LYS A 172 10.84 -5.60 -5.44
CA LYS A 172 10.50 -4.22 -5.08
C LYS A 172 9.99 -3.44 -6.28
N THR A 173 10.64 -3.54 -7.44
CA THR A 173 10.12 -2.94 -8.69
C THR A 173 8.71 -3.46 -9.03
N ARG A 174 8.47 -4.77 -8.96
CA ARG A 174 7.14 -5.34 -9.19
C ARG A 174 6.10 -4.82 -8.19
N LEU A 175 6.48 -4.69 -6.92
CA LEU A 175 5.60 -4.20 -5.87
C LEU A 175 5.29 -2.69 -6.03
N ASP A 176 6.25 -1.91 -6.50
CA ASP A 176 6.06 -0.49 -6.83
C ASP A 176 5.18 -0.34 -8.10
N GLU A 177 5.38 -1.17 -9.12
CA GLU A 177 4.47 -1.25 -10.29
C GLU A 177 3.04 -1.60 -9.87
N PHE A 178 2.88 -2.52 -8.91
CA PHE A 178 1.59 -2.85 -8.31
C PHE A 178 0.96 -1.62 -7.64
N THR A 179 1.69 -0.93 -6.77
CA THR A 179 1.16 0.24 -6.07
C THR A 179 0.77 1.36 -7.03
N ASN A 180 1.67 1.70 -7.96
CA ASN A 180 1.49 2.84 -8.84
C ASN A 180 0.42 2.60 -9.92
N GLY A 181 0.23 1.36 -10.40
CA GLY A 181 -0.87 1.04 -11.32
C GLY A 181 -2.26 1.28 -10.70
N PHE A 182 -2.42 1.02 -9.40
CA PHE A 182 -3.65 1.33 -8.67
C PHE A 182 -3.87 2.83 -8.47
N LEU A 183 -2.82 3.57 -8.09
CA LEU A 183 -2.92 5.01 -7.89
C LEU A 183 -3.16 5.75 -9.22
N GLN A 184 -2.50 5.33 -10.30
CA GLN A 184 -2.74 5.81 -11.65
C GLN A 184 -4.19 5.55 -12.06
N MET A 185 -4.71 4.33 -11.89
CA MET A 185 -6.11 4.03 -12.19
C MET A 185 -7.07 4.94 -11.43
N ALA A 186 -6.82 5.19 -10.13
CA ALA A 186 -7.63 6.08 -9.32
C ALA A 186 -7.56 7.53 -9.83
N PHE A 187 -6.37 8.02 -10.16
CA PHE A 187 -6.17 9.35 -10.77
C PHE A 187 -6.96 9.50 -12.08
N MET A 188 -7.01 8.43 -12.88
CA MET A 188 -7.74 8.39 -14.16
C MET A 188 -9.26 8.34 -14.01
N GLN A 189 -9.81 8.13 -12.81
CA GLN A 189 -11.26 8.23 -12.58
C GLN A 189 -11.77 9.68 -12.54
N GLN A 190 -10.86 10.66 -12.49
CA GLN A 190 -11.24 12.07 -12.54
C GLN A 190 -11.68 12.48 -13.96
N PRO A 191 -12.69 13.36 -14.08
CA PRO A 191 -12.96 14.10 -15.31
C PRO A 191 -11.73 14.85 -15.86
N LEU A 192 -11.72 15.11 -17.17
CA LEU A 192 -10.55 15.65 -17.87
C LEU A 192 -10.12 17.02 -17.36
N ASP A 193 -11.10 17.88 -17.06
CA ASP A 193 -10.95 19.22 -16.48
C ASP A 193 -10.31 19.19 -15.09
N LEU A 194 -10.62 18.20 -14.25
CA LEU A 194 -9.98 18.02 -12.94
C LEU A 194 -8.60 17.34 -13.03
N ARG A 195 -8.36 16.51 -14.05
CA ARG A 195 -7.01 15.97 -14.30
C ARG A 195 -6.06 17.03 -14.84
N ARG A 196 -6.53 17.88 -15.74
CA ARG A 196 -5.71 18.85 -16.48
C ARG A 196 -6.14 20.32 -16.27
N PRO A 197 -6.32 20.80 -15.03
CA PRO A 197 -6.44 22.22 -14.76
C PRO A 197 -5.12 22.95 -15.05
N THR A 198 -4.00 22.21 -15.01
CA THR A 198 -2.64 22.60 -15.40
C THR A 198 -2.09 21.55 -16.38
N SER A 199 -1.06 21.90 -17.15
CA SER A 199 -0.35 20.92 -17.99
C SER A 199 0.68 20.09 -17.21
N ARG A 200 0.95 20.48 -15.96
CA ARG A 200 2.02 19.95 -15.12
C ARG A 200 1.51 19.22 -13.88
N ILE A 201 2.32 18.29 -13.38
CA ILE A 201 2.11 17.65 -12.07
C ILE A 201 3.11 18.21 -11.06
N ASP A 202 2.60 19.04 -10.15
CA ASP A 202 3.33 19.45 -8.96
C ASP A 202 3.06 18.43 -7.84
N ILE A 203 4.11 18.05 -7.13
CA ILE A 203 4.03 17.06 -6.06
C ILE A 203 4.70 17.57 -4.80
N SER A 204 4.16 17.17 -3.66
CA SER A 204 4.85 17.22 -2.37
C SER A 204 5.00 15.81 -1.82
N VAL A 205 6.20 15.48 -1.35
CA VAL A 205 6.56 14.13 -0.88
C VAL A 205 6.58 14.10 0.64
N GLY A 206 5.83 13.17 1.21
CA GLY A 206 5.79 12.90 2.64
C GLY A 206 5.94 11.41 2.95
N HIS A 207 6.07 11.09 4.24
CA HIS A 207 6.04 9.71 4.71
C HIS A 207 4.98 9.47 5.78
N ILE A 208 4.53 8.23 5.87
CA ILE A 208 3.69 7.75 6.96
C ILE A 208 4.30 6.48 7.52
N PHE A 209 4.49 6.42 8.83
CA PHE A 209 4.87 5.19 9.50
C PHE A 209 3.75 4.14 9.45
N ILE A 210 4.11 2.95 9.02
CA ILE A 210 3.23 1.78 8.85
C ILE A 210 3.63 0.75 9.89
N GLU A 211 2.83 0.63 10.95
CA GLU A 211 3.10 -0.30 12.05
C GLU A 211 3.01 -1.75 11.55
N SER A 212 4.04 -2.55 11.88
CA SER A 212 4.02 -3.99 11.70
C SER A 212 3.05 -4.63 12.71
N PRO A 213 2.35 -5.72 12.36
CA PRO A 213 1.58 -6.50 13.35
C PRO A 213 2.49 -7.14 14.43
N THR A 214 3.80 -7.16 14.20
CA THR A 214 4.81 -7.58 15.17
C THR A 214 5.06 -6.47 16.19
N THR A 215 4.88 -6.76 17.47
CA THR A 215 5.11 -5.80 18.57
C THR A 215 6.54 -5.79 19.09
N THR A 216 7.35 -6.79 18.71
CA THR A 216 8.76 -6.94 19.06
C THR A 216 9.66 -6.60 17.89
N GLY A 217 10.82 -6.03 18.17
CA GLY A 217 11.86 -5.71 17.18
C GLY A 217 13.25 -6.06 17.70
N PHE A 218 14.28 -5.68 16.96
CA PHE A 218 15.67 -5.87 17.37
C PHE A 218 16.52 -4.64 17.03
N SER A 219 17.69 -4.55 17.67
CA SER A 219 18.69 -3.53 17.34
C SER A 219 19.85 -4.21 16.62
N ARG A 220 20.17 -3.72 15.42
CA ARG A 220 21.36 -4.18 14.67
C ARG A 220 22.65 -4.01 15.48
N LYS A 221 22.72 -3.01 16.35
CA LYS A 221 23.90 -2.74 17.21
C LYS A 221 24.15 -3.81 18.26
N THR A 222 23.09 -4.44 18.79
CA THR A 222 23.19 -5.45 19.85
C THR A 222 22.95 -6.88 19.38
N LEU A 223 22.63 -7.07 18.10
CA LEU A 223 22.26 -8.37 17.53
C LEU A 223 23.39 -9.39 17.70
N ALA A 224 24.63 -9.07 17.33
CA ALA A 224 25.76 -9.99 17.44
C ALA A 224 25.99 -10.49 18.87
N ALA A 225 25.85 -9.61 19.88
CA ALA A 225 25.98 -9.98 21.28
C ALA A 225 24.85 -10.93 21.73
N LYS A 226 23.62 -10.70 21.25
CA LYS A 226 22.50 -11.60 21.52
C LYS A 226 22.68 -12.96 20.85
N VAL A 227 23.13 -13.00 19.59
CA VAL A 227 23.45 -14.26 18.89
C VAL A 227 24.50 -15.08 19.66
N ALA A 228 25.55 -14.42 20.14
CA ALA A 228 26.56 -15.09 20.96
C ALA A 228 25.97 -15.66 22.26
N ALA A 229 25.06 -14.94 22.91
CA ALA A 229 24.39 -15.39 24.13
C ALA A 229 23.40 -16.56 23.90
N GLU A 230 22.86 -16.71 22.70
CA GLU A 230 22.01 -17.87 22.34
C GLU A 230 22.84 -19.14 22.10
N THR A 231 24.13 -19.01 21.82
CA THR A 231 25.01 -20.15 21.52
C THR A 231 25.19 -21.02 22.77
N GLY A 232 24.66 -22.25 22.73
CA GLY A 232 24.74 -23.20 23.84
C GLY A 232 23.67 -23.01 24.93
N ALA A 233 22.75 -22.05 24.79
CA ALA A 233 21.60 -21.87 25.67
C ALA A 233 20.48 -22.90 25.37
N ASP A 234 19.62 -23.20 26.35
CA ASP A 234 18.46 -24.07 26.14
C ASP A 234 17.46 -23.41 25.17
N PRO A 235 17.13 -24.03 24.03
CA PRO A 235 16.16 -23.51 23.06
C PRO A 235 14.81 -23.09 23.64
N ARG A 236 14.38 -23.68 24.77
CA ARG A 236 13.12 -23.33 25.45
C ARG A 236 13.18 -22.00 26.21
N THR A 237 14.37 -21.53 26.54
CA THR A 237 14.60 -20.28 27.30
C THR A 237 14.93 -19.08 26.42
N LEU A 238 15.10 -19.28 25.11
CA LEU A 238 15.48 -18.22 24.19
C LEU A 238 14.37 -17.18 24.07
N GLN A 239 14.77 -15.91 24.19
CA GLN A 239 13.87 -14.80 23.92
C GLN A 239 13.53 -14.75 22.43
N ARG A 240 12.24 -14.68 22.13
CA ARG A 240 11.74 -14.54 20.75
C ARG A 240 11.68 -13.05 20.39
N GLY A 241 12.34 -12.71 19.29
CA GLY A 241 12.38 -11.38 18.67
C GLY A 241 11.22 -11.17 17.69
N PRO A 242 11.42 -10.47 16.57
CA PRO A 242 10.35 -10.15 15.64
C PRO A 242 9.91 -11.36 14.80
N THR A 243 8.71 -11.26 14.25
CA THR A 243 8.28 -12.02 13.06
C THR A 243 8.69 -11.30 11.77
N ASP A 244 8.58 -9.97 11.73
CA ASP A 244 9.01 -9.15 10.58
C ASP A 244 10.46 -8.70 10.72
N VAL A 245 11.41 -9.46 10.16
CA VAL A 245 12.85 -9.13 10.22
C VAL A 245 13.20 -7.84 9.47
N PHE A 246 12.61 -7.66 8.29
CA PHE A 246 12.89 -6.55 7.38
C PHE A 246 11.95 -5.37 7.64
N ALA A 247 11.96 -4.89 8.87
CA ALA A 247 11.29 -3.69 9.36
C ALA A 247 12.28 -2.92 10.25
N GLY A 248 11.92 -1.74 10.73
CA GLY A 248 12.79 -0.90 11.56
C GLY A 248 12.04 -0.19 12.67
N TRP A 249 12.80 0.28 13.66
CA TRP A 249 12.28 1.16 14.70
C TRP A 249 12.09 2.57 14.17
N ASP A 250 10.94 3.16 14.48
CA ASP A 250 10.68 4.59 14.27
C ASP A 250 9.89 5.20 15.41
N PHE A 251 9.95 6.53 15.53
CA PHE A 251 9.31 7.30 16.58
C PHE A 251 7.81 7.54 16.29
N ARG A 252 6.96 7.33 17.30
CA ARG A 252 5.54 7.70 17.31
C ARG A 252 5.40 9.10 17.89
N GLU A 253 5.27 10.09 17.03
CA GLU A 253 5.20 11.51 17.42
C GLU A 253 4.08 11.85 18.42
N TRP A 254 2.99 11.08 18.42
CA TRP A 254 1.80 11.31 19.26
C TRP A 254 1.73 10.50 20.57
N LYS A 255 2.76 9.71 20.92
CA LYS A 255 2.86 9.01 22.22
C LYS A 255 4.10 9.45 22.99
N LYS A 256 3.91 10.01 24.19
CA LYS A 256 5.01 10.29 25.13
C LYS A 256 5.31 9.07 26.02
N GLY A 257 6.60 8.76 26.27
CA GLY A 257 7.06 7.71 27.19
C GLY A 257 7.71 6.49 26.50
N ASP A 258 7.93 5.39 27.23
CA ASP A 258 8.63 4.16 26.75
C ASP A 258 7.98 3.48 25.52
N ASN A 259 6.74 3.86 25.17
CA ASN A 259 6.01 3.39 23.98
C ASN A 259 6.10 4.35 22.79
N ALA A 260 7.06 5.29 22.81
CA ALA A 260 7.26 6.26 21.73
C ALA A 260 7.96 5.66 20.50
N PHE A 261 8.34 4.39 20.50
CA PHE A 261 8.89 3.72 19.33
C PHE A 261 7.99 2.57 18.87
N ALA A 262 7.98 2.31 17.56
CA ALA A 262 7.27 1.20 16.95
C ALA A 262 8.14 0.51 15.91
N TRP A 263 7.88 -0.79 15.72
CA TRP A 263 8.51 -1.60 14.69
C TRP A 263 7.64 -1.62 13.45
N GLY A 264 8.20 -1.31 12.28
CA GLY A 264 7.42 -1.19 11.05
C GLY A 264 8.19 -0.66 9.86
N TRP A 265 7.45 0.00 8.96
CA TRP A 265 7.92 0.48 7.67
C TRP A 265 7.53 1.94 7.45
N MET A 266 8.05 2.55 6.40
CA MET A 266 7.66 3.90 5.96
C MET A 266 6.99 3.83 4.59
N ALA A 267 5.74 4.29 4.51
CA ALA A 267 5.10 4.57 3.24
C ALA A 267 5.50 5.96 2.78
N ASN A 268 6.32 6.04 1.73
CA ASN A 268 6.68 7.29 1.06
C ASN A 268 5.63 7.56 -0.01
N ILE A 269 5.04 8.75 0.00
CA ILE A 269 3.87 9.08 -0.82
C ILE A 269 4.09 10.44 -1.46
N ALA A 270 3.90 10.52 -2.78
CA ALA A 270 3.78 11.80 -3.47
C ALA A 270 2.31 12.21 -3.55
N VAL A 271 2.02 13.42 -3.07
CA VAL A 271 0.69 14.02 -3.07
C VAL A 271 0.67 15.13 -4.11
N ARG A 272 -0.37 15.16 -4.95
CA ARG A 272 -0.56 16.26 -5.90
C ARG A 272 -0.86 17.57 -5.17
N VAL A 273 -0.14 18.63 -5.53
CA VAL A 273 -0.33 19.99 -5.02
C VAL A 273 -0.54 20.98 -6.18
N ASP A 274 -1.00 22.19 -5.89
CA ASP A 274 -1.26 23.23 -6.90
C ASP A 274 -0.29 24.40 -6.73
N SER A 275 0.78 24.45 -7.53
CA SER A 275 1.73 25.56 -7.45
C SER A 275 1.22 26.87 -8.06
N GLU A 276 0.32 26.79 -9.04
CA GLU A 276 -0.20 27.96 -9.75
C GLU A 276 -1.34 28.67 -9.00
N CYS A 277 -2.06 27.93 -8.14
CA CYS A 277 -3.19 28.48 -7.40
C CYS A 277 -3.28 27.92 -5.97
N THR A 278 -2.44 28.43 -5.07
CA THR A 278 -2.38 27.98 -3.67
C THR A 278 -3.63 28.35 -2.84
N ALA A 279 -4.41 29.33 -3.30
CA ALA A 279 -5.58 29.88 -2.59
C ALA A 279 -6.91 29.19 -2.91
N LEU A 280 -7.02 28.49 -4.05
CA LEU A 280 -8.25 27.81 -4.48
C LEU A 280 -7.99 26.33 -4.71
N ARG A 281 -8.95 25.50 -4.31
CA ARG A 281 -8.87 24.05 -4.52
C ARG A 281 -9.47 23.66 -5.87
N ARG A 282 -8.68 23.75 -6.94
CA ARG A 282 -9.11 23.41 -8.31
C ARG A 282 -9.30 21.92 -8.57
N PHE A 283 -8.67 21.07 -7.76
CA PHE A 283 -8.74 19.61 -7.87
C PHE A 283 -8.61 18.95 -6.50
N PRO A 284 -9.06 17.69 -6.34
CA PRO A 284 -8.87 16.95 -5.10
C PRO A 284 -7.39 16.67 -4.83
N THR A 285 -7.01 16.69 -3.56
CA THR A 285 -5.68 16.30 -3.09
C THR A 285 -5.60 14.77 -3.12
N LEU A 286 -4.76 14.21 -4.00
CA LEU A 286 -4.65 12.77 -4.23
C LEU A 286 -3.22 12.28 -4.07
N ALA A 287 -3.06 11.05 -3.59
CA ALA A 287 -1.80 10.32 -3.72
C ALA A 287 -1.62 9.91 -5.18
N VAL A 288 -0.51 10.31 -5.81
CA VAL A 288 -0.25 10.01 -7.24
C VAL A 288 0.76 8.89 -7.43
N SER A 289 1.64 8.70 -6.46
CA SER A 289 2.56 7.56 -6.39
C SER A 289 2.87 7.22 -4.95
N ALA A 290 3.22 5.97 -4.67
CA ALA A 290 3.62 5.53 -3.35
C ALA A 290 4.57 4.33 -3.41
N THR A 291 5.38 4.18 -2.37
CA THR A 291 6.34 3.09 -2.20
C THR A 291 6.58 2.85 -0.71
N LEU A 292 6.85 1.60 -0.32
CA LEU A 292 7.22 1.27 1.05
C LEU A 292 8.75 1.18 1.18
N SER A 293 9.31 1.54 2.33
CA SER A 293 10.72 1.33 2.67
C SER A 293 10.89 1.00 4.15
N MET A 294 12.10 0.62 4.56
CA MET A 294 12.45 0.61 5.98
C MET A 294 12.63 2.05 6.48
N PRO A 295 12.34 2.34 7.78
CA PRO A 295 12.56 3.66 8.33
C PRO A 295 13.99 4.17 8.12
N ASN A 296 14.11 5.39 7.61
CA ASN A 296 15.37 6.09 7.33
C ASN A 296 16.31 5.37 6.34
N VAL A 297 15.78 4.49 5.47
CA VAL A 297 16.55 3.81 4.43
C VAL A 297 16.17 4.34 3.05
N ALA A 298 17.19 4.66 2.25
CA ALA A 298 17.08 5.00 0.82
C ALA A 298 16.07 6.13 0.48
N ILE A 299 15.88 7.08 1.40
CA ILE A 299 14.89 8.16 1.28
C ILE A 299 14.99 8.87 -0.09
N ALA A 300 16.19 9.24 -0.51
CA ALA A 300 16.42 9.92 -1.79
C ALA A 300 15.98 9.07 -3.00
N GLN A 301 16.34 7.79 -3.01
CA GLN A 301 16.00 6.88 -4.10
C GLN A 301 14.49 6.64 -4.16
N GLU A 302 13.81 6.52 -3.02
CA GLU A 302 12.36 6.39 -2.97
C GLU A 302 11.68 7.67 -3.49
N THR A 303 12.14 8.86 -3.12
CA THR A 303 11.62 10.14 -3.67
C THR A 303 11.75 10.19 -5.19
N VAL A 304 12.90 9.81 -5.76
CA VAL A 304 13.10 9.77 -7.22
C VAL A 304 12.20 8.72 -7.89
N SER A 305 11.96 7.58 -7.22
CA SER A 305 11.01 6.57 -7.69
C SER A 305 9.58 7.13 -7.78
N LEU A 306 9.17 7.90 -6.76
CA LEU A 306 7.88 8.59 -6.74
C LEU A 306 7.74 9.60 -7.88
N MET A 307 8.77 10.43 -8.11
CA MET A 307 8.78 11.38 -9.25
C MET A 307 8.56 10.67 -10.58
N ARG A 308 9.28 9.56 -10.81
CA ARG A 308 9.16 8.77 -12.05
C ARG A 308 7.76 8.19 -12.21
N ALA A 309 7.20 7.62 -11.15
CA ALA A 309 5.85 7.07 -11.17
C ALA A 309 4.76 8.14 -11.38
N ALA A 310 4.96 9.35 -10.84
CA ALA A 310 4.01 10.45 -11.04
C ALA A 310 3.86 10.86 -12.52
N LEU A 311 4.89 10.63 -13.36
CA LEU A 311 4.83 10.90 -14.80
C LEU A 311 3.84 10.00 -15.54
N ASP A 312 3.49 8.84 -14.98
CA ASP A 312 2.49 7.93 -15.55
C ASP A 312 1.07 8.53 -15.55
N THR A 313 0.85 9.65 -14.85
CA THR A 313 -0.39 10.44 -14.96
C THR A 313 -0.59 11.08 -16.34
N GLY A 314 0.48 11.19 -17.14
CA GLY A 314 0.49 11.82 -18.46
C GLY A 314 0.43 13.35 -18.40
N LEU A 315 0.87 13.94 -17.28
CA LEU A 315 1.14 15.36 -17.10
C LEU A 315 2.64 15.62 -17.21
N GLU A 316 3.03 16.83 -17.62
CA GLU A 316 4.44 17.24 -17.64
C GLU A 316 4.98 17.38 -16.22
N PRO A 317 6.26 17.11 -15.95
CA PRO A 317 6.84 17.35 -14.63
C PRO A 317 6.73 18.82 -14.24
N GLY A 318 6.33 19.07 -12.99
CA GLY A 318 6.20 20.40 -12.40
C GLY A 318 7.21 20.64 -11.27
N ILE A 319 6.75 21.28 -10.20
CA ILE A 319 7.54 21.53 -8.99
C ILE A 319 7.46 20.32 -8.06
N VAL A 320 8.59 19.93 -7.49
CA VAL A 320 8.67 18.93 -6.42
C VAL A 320 9.09 19.57 -5.10
N ASP A 321 8.23 19.41 -4.09
CA ASP A 321 8.45 19.83 -2.71
C ASP A 321 8.63 18.60 -1.80
N ALA A 322 9.43 18.74 -0.74
CA ALA A 322 9.53 17.76 0.33
C ALA A 322 10.15 18.42 1.57
N ASP A 323 9.93 17.84 2.75
CA ASP A 323 10.46 18.40 3.99
C ASP A 323 12.00 18.47 4.00
N ARG A 324 12.55 19.36 4.83
CA ARG A 324 14.01 19.53 5.04
C ARG A 324 14.79 18.21 5.18
N PRO A 325 14.35 17.19 5.94
CA PRO A 325 15.07 15.91 6.01
C PRO A 325 15.25 15.24 4.65
N TYR A 326 14.33 15.42 3.70
CA TYR A 326 14.45 14.87 2.35
C TYR A 326 15.44 15.66 1.50
N LEU A 327 15.23 16.97 1.36
CA LEU A 327 15.97 17.80 0.40
C LEU A 327 17.27 18.40 0.95
N ALA A 328 17.43 18.51 2.28
CA ALA A 328 18.61 19.13 2.90
C ALA A 328 19.67 18.12 3.37
N THR A 329 19.29 16.85 3.62
CA THR A 329 20.23 15.83 4.12
C THR A 329 20.72 14.86 3.05
N ALA A 330 19.98 14.71 1.95
CA ALA A 330 20.44 13.94 0.81
C ALA A 330 21.52 14.70 0.02
N PRO A 331 22.55 14.02 -0.51
CA PRO A 331 23.46 14.58 -1.50
C PRO A 331 22.67 15.19 -2.67
N ALA A 332 23.06 16.39 -3.10
CA ALA A 332 22.36 17.12 -4.17
C ALA A 332 22.31 16.31 -5.48
N GLU A 333 23.34 15.51 -5.74
CA GLU A 333 23.42 14.63 -6.91
C GLU A 333 22.34 13.53 -6.89
N LEU A 334 21.87 13.12 -5.71
CA LEU A 334 20.88 12.03 -5.61
C LEU A 334 19.45 12.51 -5.85
N ILE A 335 19.06 13.69 -5.35
CA ILE A 335 17.68 14.19 -5.48
C ILE A 335 17.57 15.33 -6.48
N HIS A 336 18.38 16.39 -6.36
CA HIS A 336 18.23 17.57 -7.24
C HIS A 336 18.56 17.22 -8.69
N GLU A 337 19.72 16.59 -8.95
CA GLU A 337 20.10 16.20 -10.31
C GLU A 337 19.09 15.19 -10.91
N SER A 338 18.68 14.19 -10.13
CA SER A 338 17.65 13.23 -10.54
C SER A 338 16.31 13.89 -10.86
N ALA A 339 15.89 14.88 -10.06
CA ALA A 339 14.66 15.64 -10.30
C ALA A 339 14.75 16.39 -11.64
N PHE A 340 15.84 17.12 -11.88
CA PHE A 340 16.05 17.83 -13.13
C PHE A 340 16.14 16.90 -14.35
N ASN A 341 16.81 15.74 -14.21
CA ASN A 341 16.87 14.73 -15.25
C ASN A 341 15.49 14.13 -15.59
N LEU A 342 14.56 14.13 -14.64
CA LEU A 342 13.16 13.77 -14.84
C LEU A 342 12.29 14.96 -15.29
N GLY A 343 12.88 16.16 -15.40
CA GLY A 343 12.21 17.41 -15.78
C GLY A 343 11.49 18.12 -14.63
N PHE A 344 11.55 17.60 -13.40
CA PHE A 344 11.01 18.27 -12.23
C PHE A 344 11.92 19.42 -11.79
N ILE A 345 11.31 20.45 -11.19
CA ILE A 345 12.02 21.57 -10.58
C ILE A 345 11.88 21.45 -9.07
N PRO A 346 12.96 21.19 -8.31
CA PRO A 346 12.91 21.23 -6.86
C PRO A 346 12.44 22.60 -6.36
N ALA A 347 11.50 22.60 -5.40
CA ALA A 347 10.91 23.82 -4.84
C ALA A 347 11.98 24.76 -4.26
N THR A 348 13.00 24.18 -3.62
CA THR A 348 14.13 24.92 -3.05
C THR A 348 15.40 24.09 -2.99
N ASN A 349 16.52 24.77 -2.79
CA ASN A 349 17.76 24.17 -2.32
C ASN A 349 18.06 24.70 -0.91
N TYR A 350 17.99 23.81 0.08
CA TYR A 350 18.24 24.16 1.48
C TYR A 350 19.74 24.41 1.79
N ARG A 351 20.66 24.10 0.87
CA ARG A 351 22.10 24.32 1.05
C ARG A 351 22.57 25.59 0.35
N VAL A 352 22.69 26.67 1.12
CA VAL A 352 23.25 27.95 0.66
C VAL A 352 24.75 27.83 0.30
N ASP A 353 25.44 26.85 0.89
CA ASP A 353 26.88 26.57 0.72
C ASP A 353 27.20 25.60 -0.44
N GLN A 354 26.21 24.88 -0.96
CA GLN A 354 26.30 24.04 -2.15
C GLN A 354 25.35 24.59 -3.22
N PRO A 355 25.72 25.69 -3.89
CA PRO A 355 24.88 26.25 -4.93
C PRO A 355 24.73 25.24 -6.08
N VAL A 356 23.47 24.93 -6.42
CA VAL A 356 23.08 24.18 -7.63
C VAL A 356 23.59 24.89 -8.91
N GLU A 357 24.08 26.13 -8.80
CA GLU A 357 24.79 26.83 -9.88
C GLU A 357 25.97 26.06 -10.45
N SER A 358 26.61 25.18 -9.66
CA SER A 358 27.65 24.28 -10.17
C SER A 358 27.16 23.28 -11.22
N LEU A 359 25.85 23.05 -11.31
CA LEU A 359 25.16 22.22 -12.31
C LEU A 359 24.41 23.04 -13.39
N GLY A 360 24.47 24.38 -13.34
CA GLY A 360 23.74 25.25 -14.27
C GLY A 360 22.20 25.22 -14.15
N GLN A 361 21.67 24.62 -13.07
CA GLN A 361 20.24 24.43 -12.82
C GLN A 361 19.83 25.21 -11.55
N ARG A 362 18.64 25.81 -11.55
CA ARG A 362 18.13 26.63 -10.42
C ARG A 362 16.82 26.06 -9.86
N PRO A 363 16.61 26.12 -8.53
CA PRO A 363 15.34 25.74 -7.92
C PRO A 363 14.20 26.67 -8.39
N ALA A 364 12.95 26.27 -8.14
CA ALA A 364 11.78 27.04 -8.53
C ALA A 364 11.74 28.40 -7.82
N PHE A 365 12.16 28.44 -6.55
CA PHE A 365 12.15 29.63 -5.72
C PHE A 365 13.46 29.76 -4.93
N ASP A 366 13.85 31.01 -4.64
CA ASP A 366 14.93 31.28 -3.70
C ASP A 366 14.50 30.88 -2.29
N TYR A 367 15.38 30.22 -1.55
CA TYR A 367 15.09 29.79 -0.18
C TYR A 367 14.79 31.02 0.71
N GLU A 368 13.74 30.93 1.56
CA GLU A 368 13.22 32.03 2.40
C GLU A 368 12.67 33.24 1.61
N SER A 369 12.43 33.11 0.29
CA SER A 369 11.63 34.09 -0.45
C SER A 369 10.14 34.00 -0.08
N PRO A 370 9.37 35.09 -0.18
CA PRO A 370 7.92 35.05 0.03
C PRO A 370 7.19 34.05 -0.87
N GLU A 371 7.65 33.87 -2.11
CA GLU A 371 7.11 32.90 -3.06
C GLU A 371 7.39 31.46 -2.61
N TRP A 372 8.60 31.19 -2.13
CA TRP A 372 8.95 29.90 -1.56
C TRP A 372 8.10 29.60 -0.32
N GLU A 373 7.98 30.55 0.62
CA GLU A 373 7.18 30.37 1.84
C GLU A 373 5.71 30.08 1.52
N ALA A 374 5.14 30.81 0.55
CA ALA A 374 3.75 30.62 0.12
C ALA A 374 3.51 29.23 -0.49
N PHE A 375 4.39 28.79 -1.40
CA PHE A 375 4.26 27.47 -2.03
C PHE A 375 4.57 26.34 -1.05
N HIS A 376 5.68 26.41 -0.31
CA HIS A 376 6.08 25.40 0.66
C HIS A 376 5.01 25.25 1.76
N GLY A 377 4.48 26.36 2.28
CA GLY A 377 3.39 26.33 3.25
C GLY A 377 2.11 25.67 2.71
N HIS A 378 1.74 25.94 1.44
CA HIS A 378 0.62 25.27 0.78
C HIS A 378 0.87 23.77 0.59
N ALA A 379 2.06 23.40 0.13
CA ALA A 379 2.46 22.01 -0.11
C ALA A 379 2.48 21.20 1.19
N GLN A 380 3.10 21.72 2.24
CA GLN A 380 3.13 21.11 3.56
C GLN A 380 1.72 20.96 4.14
N THR A 381 0.90 22.02 4.08
CA THR A 381 -0.51 21.95 4.53
C THR A 381 -1.29 20.86 3.79
N SER A 382 -1.04 20.71 2.48
CA SER A 382 -1.71 19.69 1.66
C SER A 382 -1.30 18.28 2.06
N VAL A 383 -0.01 18.04 2.34
CA VAL A 383 0.50 16.75 2.82
C VAL A 383 -0.02 16.44 4.22
N GLU A 384 -0.02 17.41 5.14
CA GLU A 384 -0.53 17.23 6.50
C GLU A 384 -2.03 16.90 6.51
N GLN A 385 -2.83 17.62 5.71
CA GLN A 385 -4.26 17.32 5.55
C GLN A 385 -4.49 15.94 4.94
N PHE A 386 -3.66 15.56 3.96
CA PHE A 386 -3.69 14.23 3.37
C PHE A 386 -3.37 13.15 4.42
N HIS A 387 -2.27 13.30 5.18
CA HIS A 387 -1.87 12.39 6.26
C HIS A 387 -2.98 12.21 7.29
N ALA A 388 -3.53 13.31 7.80
CA ALA A 388 -4.62 13.28 8.77
C ALA A 388 -5.85 12.54 8.22
N ALA A 389 -6.14 12.69 6.93
CA ALA A 389 -7.29 12.04 6.31
C ALA A 389 -7.08 10.53 6.12
N VAL A 390 -5.90 10.07 5.68
CA VAL A 390 -5.61 8.64 5.49
C VAL A 390 -5.33 7.89 6.80
N GLN A 391 -4.89 8.60 7.84
CA GLN A 391 -4.68 8.02 9.18
C GLN A 391 -5.96 8.01 10.03
N ASN A 392 -7.07 8.58 9.54
CA ASN A 392 -8.32 8.64 10.29
C ASN A 392 -8.81 7.24 10.72
N PRO A 393 -8.97 6.96 12.03
CA PRO A 393 -9.35 5.64 12.55
C PRO A 393 -10.71 5.13 12.03
N GLY A 394 -11.65 6.04 11.75
CA GLY A 394 -12.98 5.73 11.23
C GLY A 394 -13.03 5.46 9.73
N ARG A 395 -11.90 5.61 9.02
CA ARG A 395 -11.83 5.44 7.57
C ARG A 395 -10.69 4.50 7.17
N GLU A 396 -9.61 5.04 6.61
CA GLU A 396 -8.51 4.25 6.07
C GLU A 396 -7.56 3.74 7.16
N SER A 397 -7.31 4.52 8.22
CA SER A 397 -6.46 4.14 9.37
C SER A 397 -5.13 3.50 8.93
N ILE A 398 -4.48 4.14 7.94
CA ILE A 398 -3.35 3.54 7.22
C ILE A 398 -2.10 3.33 8.09
N GLY A 399 -1.95 4.02 9.21
CA GLY A 399 -0.83 3.80 10.13
C GLY A 399 -0.97 2.53 10.97
N GLU A 400 -2.20 2.08 11.24
CA GLU A 400 -2.46 1.05 12.25
C GLU A 400 -2.39 -0.38 11.70
N SER A 401 -1.72 -1.26 12.44
CA SER A 401 -1.69 -2.70 12.13
C SER A 401 -3.05 -3.39 12.35
N SER A 402 -3.96 -2.79 13.12
CA SER A 402 -5.32 -3.32 13.38
C SER A 402 -6.12 -3.58 12.08
N ARG A 403 -5.87 -2.76 11.04
CA ARG A 403 -6.46 -2.89 9.71
C ARG A 403 -5.81 -3.97 8.84
N ARG A 404 -4.63 -4.45 9.22
CA ARG A 404 -3.74 -5.33 8.44
C ARG A 404 -3.19 -6.47 9.31
N ALA A 405 -3.88 -7.59 9.37
CA ALA A 405 -3.46 -8.70 10.23
C ALA A 405 -2.37 -9.63 9.62
N VAL A 406 -1.85 -9.33 8.43
CA VAL A 406 -0.87 -10.19 7.75
C VAL A 406 0.53 -9.59 7.87
N TYR A 407 1.48 -10.40 8.33
CA TYR A 407 2.90 -10.08 8.41
C TYR A 407 3.55 -9.97 7.02
N GLY A 408 4.65 -9.21 6.94
CA GLY A 408 5.49 -9.09 5.77
C GLY A 408 5.36 -7.76 5.02
N PHE A 409 6.50 -7.32 4.49
CA PHE A 409 6.66 -6.07 3.74
C PHE A 409 5.69 -5.95 2.56
N ALA A 410 5.64 -6.96 1.69
CA ALA A 410 4.74 -6.93 0.55
C ALA A 410 3.25 -6.93 0.94
N ALA A 411 2.89 -7.65 2.00
CA ALA A 411 1.52 -7.61 2.52
C ALA A 411 1.16 -6.20 2.99
N ALA A 412 2.06 -5.55 3.73
CA ALA A 412 1.87 -4.17 4.19
C ALA A 412 1.70 -3.20 3.01
N GLN A 413 2.57 -3.25 2.00
CA GLN A 413 2.47 -2.37 0.83
C GLN A 413 1.20 -2.62 0.00
N VAL A 414 0.77 -3.88 -0.17
CA VAL A 414 -0.51 -4.20 -0.82
C VAL A 414 -1.68 -3.56 -0.07
N PHE A 415 -1.74 -3.71 1.25
CA PHE A 415 -2.83 -3.10 2.01
C PHE A 415 -2.79 -1.56 1.99
N VAL A 416 -1.59 -0.96 2.10
CA VAL A 416 -1.39 0.49 1.93
C VAL A 416 -1.92 0.93 0.56
N THR A 417 -1.59 0.20 -0.50
CA THR A 417 -2.06 0.47 -1.87
C THR A 417 -3.59 0.48 -1.94
N ILE A 418 -4.25 -0.54 -1.40
CA ILE A 418 -5.71 -0.64 -1.40
C ILE A 418 -6.35 0.52 -0.61
N LEU A 419 -5.79 0.89 0.54
CA LEU A 419 -6.29 1.98 1.37
C LEU A 419 -6.11 3.35 0.71
N LEU A 420 -4.95 3.62 0.10
CA LEU A 420 -4.70 4.85 -0.67
C LEU A 420 -5.60 4.94 -1.90
N THR A 421 -5.81 3.83 -2.59
CA THR A 421 -6.74 3.76 -3.73
C THR A 421 -8.16 4.12 -3.28
N ASN A 422 -8.62 3.53 -2.17
CA ASN A 422 -9.93 3.83 -1.61
C ASN A 422 -10.06 5.31 -1.19
N TYR A 423 -9.02 5.86 -0.54
CA TYR A 423 -8.95 7.29 -0.21
C TYR A 423 -9.11 8.15 -1.47
N ASN A 424 -8.36 7.87 -2.54
CA ASN A 424 -8.42 8.64 -3.77
C ASN A 424 -9.82 8.57 -4.38
N LEU A 425 -10.38 7.37 -4.56
CA LEU A 425 -11.72 7.17 -5.13
C LEU A 425 -12.80 7.91 -4.33
N ARG A 426 -12.74 7.84 -2.99
CA ARG A 426 -13.65 8.55 -2.09
C ARG A 426 -13.49 10.06 -2.19
N THR A 427 -12.26 10.55 -2.28
CA THR A 427 -11.94 11.97 -2.35
C THR A 427 -12.39 12.57 -3.68
N ILE A 428 -12.22 11.84 -4.78
CA ILE A 428 -12.74 12.22 -6.10
C ILE A 428 -14.27 12.29 -6.06
N ALA A 429 -14.95 11.24 -5.57
CA ALA A 429 -16.41 11.24 -5.48
C ALA A 429 -16.93 12.39 -4.60
N ALA A 430 -16.30 12.64 -3.45
CA ALA A 430 -16.68 13.74 -2.57
C ALA A 430 -16.43 15.13 -3.19
N PHE A 431 -15.43 15.26 -4.06
CA PHE A 431 -15.18 16.50 -4.81
C PHE A 431 -16.28 16.73 -5.84
N LEU A 432 -16.60 15.71 -6.65
CA LEU A 432 -17.63 15.77 -7.71
C LEU A 432 -19.07 15.96 -7.20
N HIS A 433 -19.32 15.75 -5.91
CA HIS A 433 -20.65 15.94 -5.31
C HIS A 433 -20.76 17.23 -4.48
N LYS A 434 -19.68 17.99 -4.32
CA LYS A 434 -19.67 19.26 -3.56
C LYS A 434 -19.86 20.49 -4.45
N ASP A 435 -19.65 20.33 -5.75
CA ASP A 435 -20.11 21.22 -6.82
C ASP A 435 -21.45 20.72 -7.36
#